data_AF-A0ABD0XA61-F1
#
_entry.id   AF-A0ABD0XA61-F1
#
_cell.length_a   1.000
_cell.length_b   1.000
_cell.length_c   1.000
_cell.angle_alpha   90.00
_cell.angle_beta   90.00
_cell.angle_gamma   90.00
#
_symmetry.space_group_name_H-M   'P 1'
#
loop_
_entity.id
_entity.type
_entity.pdbx_description
1 polymer ?
#
loop_
_entity_poly.entity_id
_entity_poly.type
_entity_poly.pdbx_seq_one_letter_code
_entity_poly.pdbx_strand_id
1 'polypeptide(L)'
;MREDFHNVQHEFDIWHTAKGFRKKMHKKAKKKGNEILLAWTRSVVNHLWFVCATSQGDFEVLKCQWKSILKHVRNEHEWTDDDGEHHRCDHAPLTAQERRLRMWLKEDSLAFQDLSSLVLDKRLLRDMEKMALFKHTGPLEVFHSALLKYIPKARKQATTKTGELRFNRVFCKRSKQWVLKKIFTPHTTQYLDTLINRVMDRRRNPNIFFKVQTSSLALQQPALPPNIAPVAKPSKESAIASFQSRF
;
A
#
# COMPACT_ATOMS: atom_id res chain seq x y z
N MET A 1 -11.09 -9.15 -13.18
CA MET A 1 -11.63 -8.71 -11.86
C MET A 1 -12.54 -7.49 -12.00
N ARG A 2 -12.07 -6.33 -12.50
CA ARG A 2 -12.97 -5.19 -12.76
C ARG A 2 -14.05 -5.52 -13.80
N GLU A 3 -13.65 -6.23 -14.86
CA GLU A 3 -14.51 -6.63 -15.97
C GLU A 3 -15.47 -7.77 -15.62
N ASP A 4 -15.19 -8.54 -14.57
CA ASP A 4 -15.98 -9.73 -14.19
C ASP A 4 -16.89 -9.48 -12.97
N PHE A 5 -16.58 -8.46 -12.16
CA PHE A 5 -17.30 -8.14 -10.93
C PHE A 5 -17.78 -6.68 -10.96
N HIS A 6 -18.78 -6.40 -11.80
CA HIS A 6 -19.33 -5.07 -12.01
C HIS A 6 -20.01 -4.48 -10.76
N ASN A 7 -20.51 -5.34 -9.87
CA ASN A 7 -21.17 -5.01 -8.61
C ASN A 7 -20.20 -4.77 -7.44
N VAL A 8 -18.90 -4.97 -7.65
CA VAL A 8 -17.87 -4.69 -6.64
C VAL A 8 -17.28 -3.31 -6.91
N GLN A 9 -17.24 -2.46 -5.89
CA GLN A 9 -16.51 -1.20 -5.99
C GLN A 9 -15.01 -1.46 -5.95
N HIS A 10 -14.33 -1.19 -7.06
CA HIS A 10 -12.89 -1.38 -7.21
C HIS A 10 -12.15 -0.10 -6.82
N GLU A 11 -11.33 -0.20 -5.76
CA GLU A 11 -10.48 0.88 -5.26
C GLU A 11 -9.00 0.56 -5.48
N PHE A 12 -8.17 1.59 -5.57
CA PHE A 12 -6.71 1.49 -5.61
C PHE A 12 -6.14 1.49 -4.20
N ASP A 13 -5.08 0.70 -4.03
CA ASP A 13 -4.24 0.79 -2.85
C ASP A 13 -3.36 2.04 -2.91
N ILE A 14 -3.64 2.99 -2.02
CA ILE A 14 -2.97 4.28 -1.96
C ILE A 14 -1.47 4.16 -1.73
N TRP A 15 -1.01 3.13 -1.02
CA TRP A 15 0.41 2.94 -0.75
C TRP A 15 1.19 2.79 -2.05
N HIS A 16 0.63 2.08 -3.04
CA HIS A 16 1.27 1.90 -4.34
C HIS A 16 1.35 3.23 -5.10
N THR A 17 0.29 4.04 -5.06
CA THR A 17 0.27 5.37 -5.68
C THR A 17 1.28 6.30 -5.01
N ALA A 18 1.29 6.37 -3.67
CA ALA A 18 2.24 7.16 -2.90
C ALA A 18 3.70 6.77 -3.17
N LYS A 19 3.98 5.46 -3.21
CA LYS A 19 5.29 4.93 -3.57
C LYS A 19 5.69 5.29 -5.00
N GLY A 20 4.76 5.19 -5.95
CA GLY A 20 4.97 5.59 -7.34
C GLY A 20 5.26 7.08 -7.46
N PHE A 21 4.48 7.91 -6.78
CA PHE A 21 4.64 9.36 -6.73
C PHE A 21 5.99 9.77 -6.14
N ARG A 22 6.39 9.15 -5.02
CA ARG A 22 7.72 9.33 -4.41
C ARG A 22 8.84 9.08 -5.41
N LYS A 23 8.75 7.99 -6.20
CA LYS A 23 9.75 7.68 -7.24
C LYS A 23 9.80 8.74 -8.34
N LYS A 24 8.63 9.24 -8.79
CA LYS A 24 8.55 10.32 -9.78
C LYS A 24 9.22 11.60 -9.25
N MET A 25 8.94 11.97 -7.99
CA MET A 25 9.58 13.10 -7.32
C MET A 25 11.10 12.94 -7.21
N HIS A 26 11.59 11.80 -6.73
CA HIS A 26 13.03 11.52 -6.68
C HIS A 26 13.69 11.62 -8.07
N LYS A 27 13.00 11.20 -9.13
CA LYS A 27 13.52 11.33 -10.50
C LYS A 27 13.65 12.80 -10.91
N LYS A 28 12.64 13.65 -10.61
CA LYS A 28 12.69 15.09 -10.88
C LYS A 28 13.75 15.81 -10.04
N ALA A 29 13.96 15.38 -8.79
CA ALA A 29 14.94 15.97 -7.87
C ALA A 29 16.40 15.77 -8.30
N LYS A 30 16.68 14.80 -9.20
CA LYS A 30 18.02 14.58 -9.76
C LYS A 30 18.40 15.56 -10.88
N LYS A 31 17.45 16.35 -11.38
CA LYS A 31 17.75 17.39 -12.37
C LYS A 31 18.42 18.57 -11.66
N LYS A 32 19.39 19.21 -12.33
CA LYS A 32 20.03 20.43 -11.84
C LYS A 32 18.99 21.51 -11.57
N GLY A 33 19.01 22.10 -10.37
CA GLY A 33 18.07 23.14 -9.95
C GLY A 33 16.78 22.62 -9.29
N ASN A 34 16.61 21.30 -9.18
CA ASN A 34 15.43 20.67 -8.55
C ASN A 34 15.74 19.97 -7.22
N GLU A 35 16.94 20.16 -6.66
CA GLU A 35 17.44 19.41 -5.50
C GLU A 35 16.50 19.57 -4.28
N ILE A 36 15.87 20.75 -4.16
CA ILE A 36 14.87 21.09 -3.14
C ILE A 36 13.67 20.12 -3.11
N LEU A 37 13.33 19.50 -4.24
CA LEU A 37 12.24 18.51 -4.32
C LEU A 37 12.51 17.27 -3.46
N LEU A 38 13.77 16.92 -3.23
CA LEU A 38 14.11 15.80 -2.36
C LEU A 38 13.72 16.09 -0.90
N ALA A 39 13.95 17.32 -0.43
CA ALA A 39 13.55 17.76 0.91
C ALA A 39 12.02 17.78 1.09
N TRP A 40 11.29 18.15 0.04
CA TRP A 40 9.83 18.18 0.06
C TRP A 40 9.14 16.83 -0.14
N THR A 41 9.85 15.84 -0.68
CA THR A 41 9.24 14.55 -1.06
C THR A 41 8.44 13.92 0.06
N ARG A 42 8.98 13.91 1.30
CA ARG A 42 8.27 13.33 2.45
C ARG A 42 6.96 14.09 2.74
N SER A 43 7.02 15.42 2.74
CA SER A 43 5.86 16.27 3.03
C SER A 43 4.76 16.11 1.98
N VAL A 44 5.12 16.09 0.69
CA VAL A 44 4.16 15.93 -0.41
C VAL A 44 3.52 14.54 -0.40
N VAL A 45 4.29 13.48 -0.14
CA VAL A 45 3.76 12.12 -0.04
C VAL A 45 2.86 11.96 1.19
N ASN A 46 3.23 12.58 2.32
CA ASN A 46 2.37 12.61 3.50
C ASN A 46 1.08 13.39 3.24
N HIS A 47 1.15 14.50 2.49
CA HIS A 47 -0.03 15.26 2.09
C HIS A 47 -0.97 14.41 1.24
N LEU A 48 -0.45 13.66 0.25
CA LEU A 48 -1.26 12.72 -0.54
C LEU A 48 -2.00 11.73 0.36
N TRP A 49 -1.31 11.17 1.35
CA TRP A 49 -1.91 10.25 2.30
C TRP A 49 -2.98 10.92 3.16
N PHE A 50 -2.68 12.12 3.66
CA PHE A 50 -3.60 12.92 4.47
C PHE A 50 -4.89 13.23 3.71
N VAL A 51 -4.81 13.79 2.51
CA VAL A 51 -6.00 14.19 1.74
C VAL A 51 -6.88 12.99 1.38
N CYS A 52 -6.28 11.83 1.06
CA CYS A 52 -7.07 10.62 0.86
C CYS A 52 -7.74 10.15 2.16
N ALA A 53 -7.11 10.33 3.32
CA ALA A 53 -7.68 9.94 4.61
C ALA A 53 -8.79 10.89 5.10
N THR A 54 -8.71 12.18 4.73
CA THR A 54 -9.64 13.22 5.21
C THR A 54 -10.79 13.53 4.27
N SER A 55 -10.72 13.10 3.00
CA SER A 55 -11.76 13.40 2.02
C SER A 55 -13.06 12.63 2.20
N GLN A 56 -13.11 11.63 3.09
CA GLN A 56 -14.32 10.86 3.44
C GLN A 56 -15.07 10.26 2.23
N GLY A 57 -14.36 9.92 1.15
CA GLY A 57 -14.97 9.41 -0.08
C GLY A 57 -15.39 10.47 -1.09
N ASP A 58 -15.32 11.76 -0.75
CA ASP A 58 -15.59 12.84 -1.70
C ASP A 58 -14.37 13.10 -2.58
N PHE A 59 -14.56 12.89 -3.88
CA PHE A 59 -13.51 13.01 -4.88
C PHE A 59 -13.16 14.46 -5.21
N GLU A 60 -14.13 15.37 -5.25
CA GLU A 60 -13.87 16.76 -5.58
C GLU A 60 -13.16 17.46 -4.41
N VAL A 61 -13.56 17.14 -3.17
CA VAL A 61 -12.82 17.56 -1.97
C VAL A 61 -11.39 17.02 -1.99
N LEU A 62 -11.19 15.73 -2.30
CA LEU A 62 -9.86 15.12 -2.38
C LEU A 62 -8.97 15.86 -3.39
N LYS A 63 -9.48 16.12 -4.60
CA LYS A 63 -8.73 16.85 -5.64
C LYS A 63 -8.40 18.26 -5.21
N CYS A 64 -9.35 18.98 -4.63
CA CYS A 64 -9.16 20.34 -4.14
C CYS A 64 -8.04 20.38 -3.08
N GLN A 65 -8.17 19.52 -2.06
CA GLN A 65 -7.17 19.38 -1.00
C GLN A 65 -5.82 18.91 -1.55
N TRP A 66 -5.78 18.03 -2.55
CA TRP A 66 -4.52 17.59 -3.15
C TRP A 66 -3.79 18.75 -3.84
N LYS A 67 -4.50 19.56 -4.63
CA LYS A 67 -3.91 20.71 -5.34
C LYS A 67 -3.36 21.77 -4.39
N SER A 68 -3.91 21.89 -3.18
CA SER A 68 -3.45 22.85 -2.17
C SER A 68 -1.97 22.65 -1.77
N ILE A 69 -1.38 21.47 -2.04
CA ILE A 69 0.06 21.25 -1.80
C ILE A 69 0.92 22.27 -2.56
N LEU A 70 0.47 22.76 -3.72
CA LEU A 70 1.20 23.78 -4.49
C LEU A 70 1.21 25.14 -3.80
N LYS A 71 0.18 25.45 -3.00
CA LYS A 71 0.15 26.62 -2.11
C LYS A 71 1.05 26.39 -0.90
N HIS A 72 0.90 25.23 -0.26
CA HIS A 72 1.65 24.86 0.93
C HIS A 72 3.18 24.88 0.71
N VAL A 73 3.70 24.37 -0.41
CA VAL A 73 5.17 24.39 -0.67
C VAL A 73 5.75 25.79 -0.89
N ARG A 74 4.90 26.80 -1.10
CA ARG A 74 5.27 28.22 -1.25
C ARG A 74 5.03 29.04 0.01
N ASN A 75 4.69 28.40 1.13
CA ASN A 75 4.30 29.06 2.38
C ASN A 75 2.99 29.87 2.26
N GLU A 76 2.13 29.52 1.31
CA GLU A 76 0.76 30.06 1.20
C GLU A 76 -0.19 29.09 1.92
N HIS A 77 -0.66 29.49 3.10
CA HIS A 77 -1.48 28.66 3.96
C HIS A 77 -2.95 29.07 4.01
N GLU A 78 -3.28 30.23 3.43
CA GLU A 78 -4.63 30.77 3.27
C GLU A 78 -4.74 31.29 1.83
N TRP A 79 -5.85 31.00 1.16
CA TRP A 79 -6.10 31.44 -0.22
C TRP A 79 -7.59 31.45 -0.54
N THR A 80 -7.97 32.25 -1.54
CA THR A 80 -9.30 32.23 -2.15
C THR A 80 -9.19 31.59 -3.53
N ASP A 81 -10.11 30.71 -3.89
CA ASP A 81 -10.17 30.13 -5.23
C ASP A 81 -10.95 31.03 -6.22
N ASP A 82 -11.03 30.58 -7.48
CA ASP A 82 -11.70 31.32 -8.54
C ASP A 82 -13.23 31.43 -8.33
N ASP A 83 -13.80 30.52 -7.53
CA ASP A 83 -15.22 30.50 -7.16
C ASP A 83 -15.51 31.41 -5.94
N GLY A 84 -14.47 32.01 -5.34
CA GLY A 84 -14.58 32.91 -4.20
C GLY A 84 -14.59 32.20 -2.84
N GLU A 85 -14.38 30.88 -2.79
CA GLU A 85 -14.31 30.14 -1.53
C GLU A 85 -12.97 30.35 -0.84
N HIS A 86 -13.04 30.60 0.47
CA HIS A 86 -11.85 30.80 1.30
C HIS A 86 -11.36 29.48 1.91
N HIS A 87 -10.11 29.14 1.61
CA HIS A 87 -9.45 27.91 2.04
C HIS A 87 -8.29 28.22 2.99
N ARG A 88 -8.02 27.28 3.91
CA ARG A 88 -6.84 27.32 4.79
C ARG A 88 -6.30 25.93 5.08
N CYS A 89 -5.03 25.84 5.45
CA CYS A 89 -4.43 24.57 5.88
C CYS A 89 -4.96 24.10 7.25
N ASP A 90 -5.19 22.80 7.41
CA ASP A 90 -5.71 22.17 8.64
C ASP A 90 -4.68 21.98 9.77
N HIS A 91 -3.50 22.58 9.64
CA HIS A 91 -2.46 22.48 10.66
C HIS A 91 -2.29 23.80 11.41
N ALA A 92 -1.82 23.72 12.65
CA ALA A 92 -1.44 24.90 13.41
C ALA A 92 -0.35 25.71 12.66
N PRO A 93 -0.31 27.04 12.83
CA PRO A 93 0.74 27.86 12.24
C PRO A 93 2.13 27.33 12.60
N LEU A 94 3.01 27.24 11.60
CA LEU A 94 4.41 26.87 11.83
C LEU A 94 5.06 27.91 12.74
N THR A 95 5.90 27.47 13.67
CA THR A 95 6.71 28.37 14.50
C THR A 95 7.67 29.19 13.63
N ALA A 96 8.13 30.34 14.16
CA ALA A 96 9.09 31.18 13.44
C ALA A 96 10.37 30.42 13.04
N GLN A 97 10.81 29.49 13.89
CA GLN A 97 11.98 28.65 13.63
C GLN A 97 11.70 27.65 12.50
N GLU A 98 10.57 26.95 12.51
CA GLU A 98 10.18 26.02 11.45
C GLU A 98 10.06 26.73 10.10
N ARG A 99 9.44 27.91 10.06
CA ARG A 99 9.33 28.70 8.82
C ARG A 99 10.68 29.11 8.26
N ARG A 100 11.63 29.46 9.12
CA ARG A 100 12.99 29.89 8.72
C ARG A 100 13.85 28.73 8.22
N LEU A 101 13.71 27.54 8.81
CA LEU A 101 14.48 26.36 8.44
C LEU A 101 13.94 25.67 7.18
N ARG A 102 12.69 25.92 6.83
CA ARG A 102 12.05 25.28 5.68
C ARG A 102 12.47 25.96 4.38
N MET A 103 12.89 25.15 3.42
CA MET A 103 13.28 25.61 2.10
C MET A 103 12.03 25.73 1.23
N TRP A 104 11.40 26.90 1.16
CA TRP A 104 10.20 27.12 0.34
C TRP A 104 10.54 27.15 -1.15
N LEU A 105 9.60 26.70 -1.98
CA LEU A 105 9.72 26.77 -3.42
C LEU A 105 9.33 28.18 -3.91
N LYS A 106 10.03 28.67 -4.92
CA LYS A 106 9.66 29.90 -5.65
C LYS A 106 8.81 29.54 -6.86
N GLU A 107 7.81 30.36 -7.17
CA GLU A 107 6.86 30.12 -8.27
C GLU A 107 7.53 30.04 -9.66
N ASP A 108 8.54 30.86 -9.87
CA ASP A 108 9.35 30.92 -11.09
C ASP A 108 10.39 29.79 -11.21
N SER A 109 10.60 29.01 -10.14
CA SER A 109 11.63 27.97 -10.13
C SER A 109 11.26 26.76 -10.98
N LEU A 110 12.26 26.16 -11.64
CA LEU A 110 12.11 24.89 -12.34
C LEU A 110 11.57 23.78 -11.42
N ALA A 111 11.95 23.80 -10.15
CA ALA A 111 11.51 22.84 -9.16
C ALA A 111 9.99 22.91 -8.95
N PHE A 112 9.44 24.13 -8.84
CA PHE A 112 8.00 24.34 -8.70
C PHE A 112 7.25 23.91 -9.95
N GLN A 113 7.72 24.30 -11.14
CA GLN A 113 7.09 23.88 -12.40
C GLN A 113 7.09 22.35 -12.57
N ASP A 114 8.21 21.69 -12.26
CA ASP A 114 8.31 20.23 -12.33
C ASP A 114 7.41 19.55 -11.28
N LEU A 115 7.27 20.11 -10.06
CA LEU A 115 6.34 19.62 -9.05
C LEU A 115 4.88 19.80 -9.48
N SER A 116 4.51 20.99 -9.95
CA SER A 116 3.18 21.30 -10.49
C SER A 116 2.79 20.34 -11.61
N SER A 117 3.73 19.99 -12.50
CA SER A 117 3.50 19.00 -13.55
C SER A 117 3.16 17.60 -13.01
N LEU A 118 3.67 17.22 -11.83
CA LEU A 118 3.36 15.95 -11.19
C LEU A 118 2.04 16.00 -10.41
N VAL A 119 1.78 17.10 -9.72
CA VAL A 119 0.58 17.30 -8.90
C VAL A 119 -0.67 17.42 -9.77
N LEU A 120 -0.57 18.13 -10.91
CA LEU A 120 -1.65 18.37 -11.85
C LEU A 120 -1.71 17.33 -12.99
N ASP A 121 -1.00 16.21 -12.85
CA ASP A 121 -1.02 15.14 -13.85
C ASP A 121 -2.44 14.59 -14.03
N LYS A 122 -2.99 14.70 -15.25
CA LYS A 122 -4.38 14.31 -15.55
C LYS A 122 -4.67 12.84 -15.22
N ARG A 123 -3.67 11.96 -15.31
CA ARG A 123 -3.83 10.55 -14.95
C ARG A 123 -3.94 10.38 -13.45
N LEU A 124 -3.02 10.98 -12.69
CA LEU A 124 -3.10 11.00 -11.22
C LEU A 124 -4.43 11.56 -10.70
N LEU A 125 -4.90 12.68 -11.25
CA LEU A 125 -6.17 13.29 -10.83
C LEU A 125 -7.39 12.42 -11.13
N ARG A 126 -7.35 11.55 -12.15
CA ARG A 126 -8.40 10.54 -12.38
C ARG A 126 -8.26 9.34 -11.44
N ASP A 127 -7.03 8.87 -11.24
CA ASP A 127 -6.75 7.74 -10.35
C ASP A 127 -7.13 8.06 -8.90
N MET A 128 -7.13 9.34 -8.51
CA MET A 128 -7.61 9.83 -7.22
C MET A 128 -9.07 9.50 -6.91
N GLU A 129 -9.93 9.36 -7.93
CA GLU A 129 -11.32 8.93 -7.75
C GLU A 129 -11.37 7.53 -7.12
N LYS A 130 -10.45 6.65 -7.53
CA LYS A 130 -10.30 5.30 -7.00
C LYS A 130 -9.50 5.23 -5.70
N MET A 131 -9.19 6.38 -5.09
CA MET A 131 -8.48 6.46 -3.80
C MET A 131 -9.32 7.17 -2.73
N ALA A 132 -10.47 7.73 -3.09
CA ALA A 132 -11.29 8.54 -2.19
C ALA A 132 -11.79 7.76 -0.98
N LEU A 133 -11.99 6.44 -1.09
CA LEU A 133 -12.42 5.59 0.03
C LEU A 133 -11.29 5.12 0.95
N PHE A 134 -10.08 5.64 0.78
CA PHE A 134 -8.92 5.39 1.64
C PHE A 134 -8.61 3.90 1.88
N LYS A 135 -8.51 3.09 0.82
CA LYS A 135 -8.21 1.66 0.92
C LYS A 135 -6.70 1.39 0.80
N HIS A 136 -6.17 0.53 1.67
CA HIS A 136 -4.78 0.05 1.62
C HIS A 136 -4.59 -1.26 2.40
N THR A 137 -3.56 -2.05 2.06
CA THR A 137 -3.26 -3.35 2.71
C THR A 137 -2.58 -3.26 4.06
N GLY A 138 -2.18 -2.07 4.52
CA GLY A 138 -1.47 -1.88 5.79
C GLY A 138 -2.02 -2.66 7.01
N PRO A 139 -3.32 -2.58 7.34
CA PRO A 139 -3.91 -3.32 8.46
C PRO A 139 -3.82 -4.84 8.30
N LEU A 140 -3.94 -5.33 7.06
CA LEU A 140 -3.82 -6.75 6.75
C LEU A 140 -2.36 -7.22 6.93
N GLU A 141 -1.40 -6.41 6.52
CA GLU A 141 0.03 -6.71 6.72
C GLU A 141 0.42 -6.69 8.20
N VAL A 142 -0.12 -5.76 8.99
CA VAL A 142 0.06 -5.72 10.44
C VAL A 142 -0.56 -6.95 11.08
N PHE A 143 -1.77 -7.34 10.66
CA PHE A 143 -2.42 -8.57 11.13
C PHE A 143 -1.57 -9.80 10.84
N HIS A 144 -1.09 -9.97 9.59
CA HIS A 144 -0.21 -11.08 9.23
C HIS A 144 1.11 -11.06 10.02
N SER A 145 1.68 -9.89 10.26
CA SER A 145 2.91 -9.75 11.04
C SER A 145 2.70 -10.12 12.51
N ALA A 146 1.58 -9.69 13.11
CA ALA A 146 1.20 -10.07 14.46
C ALA A 146 0.94 -11.57 14.57
N LEU A 147 0.21 -12.12 13.60
CA LEU A 147 -0.05 -13.55 13.49
C LEU A 147 1.27 -14.32 13.44
N LEU A 148 2.24 -13.94 12.60
CA LEU A 148 3.57 -14.54 12.53
C LEU A 148 4.40 -14.41 13.82
N LYS A 149 4.16 -13.39 14.64
CA LYS A 149 4.84 -13.22 15.95
C LYS A 149 4.33 -14.22 16.98
N TYR A 150 3.03 -14.47 17.00
CA TYR A 150 2.38 -15.33 18.00
C TYR A 150 2.19 -16.77 17.54
N ILE A 151 2.31 -17.05 16.24
CA ILE A 151 2.44 -18.41 15.75
C ILE A 151 3.85 -18.90 16.05
N PRO A 152 4.01 -20.03 16.76
CA PRO A 152 5.32 -20.63 16.90
C PRO A 152 5.86 -21.00 15.51
N LYS A 153 6.98 -20.36 15.11
CA LYS A 153 7.81 -20.82 13.98
C LYS A 153 8.46 -22.19 14.23
N ALA A 154 8.14 -22.82 15.36
CA ALA A 154 8.70 -24.08 15.82
C ALA A 154 8.24 -25.24 14.93
N ARG A 155 8.90 -25.37 13.78
CA ARG A 155 8.78 -26.57 12.94
C ARG A 155 9.68 -27.63 13.55
N LYS A 156 9.14 -28.85 13.69
CA LYS A 156 9.97 -30.00 14.03
C LYS A 156 10.91 -30.28 12.86
N GLN A 157 12.16 -30.63 13.15
CA GLN A 157 13.08 -31.09 12.10
C GLN A 157 12.50 -32.38 11.51
N ALA A 158 12.47 -32.48 10.18
CA ALA A 158 11.94 -33.64 9.49
C ALA A 158 12.82 -34.85 9.80
N THR A 159 12.18 -36.00 10.01
CA THR A 159 12.85 -37.27 10.23
C THR A 159 12.69 -38.19 9.03
N THR A 160 13.63 -39.13 8.85
CA THR A 160 13.50 -40.26 7.93
C THR A 160 12.47 -41.25 8.48
N LYS A 161 12.08 -42.26 7.70
CA LYS A 161 11.20 -43.35 8.18
C LYS A 161 11.79 -44.11 9.37
N THR A 162 13.11 -44.07 9.53
CA THR A 162 13.87 -44.69 10.63
C THR A 162 14.06 -43.77 11.84
N GLY A 163 13.55 -42.52 11.79
CA GLY A 163 13.61 -41.57 12.91
C GLY A 163 14.81 -40.61 12.91
N GLU A 164 15.73 -40.72 11.94
CA GLU A 164 16.94 -39.87 11.87
C GLU A 164 16.64 -38.47 11.35
N LEU A 165 17.32 -37.47 11.90
CA LEU A 165 17.15 -36.07 11.50
C LEU A 165 17.61 -35.83 10.06
N ARG A 166 16.76 -35.20 9.25
CA ARG A 166 17.07 -34.88 7.84
C ARG A 166 17.83 -33.56 7.71
N PHE A 167 18.84 -33.58 6.86
CA PHE A 167 19.65 -32.42 6.48
C PHE A 167 19.72 -32.31 4.95
N ASN A 168 19.86 -31.08 4.45
CA ASN A 168 20.20 -30.78 3.07
C ASN A 168 21.65 -30.32 2.98
N ARG A 169 22.40 -30.78 1.97
CA ARG A 169 23.79 -30.38 1.74
C ARG A 169 23.82 -29.26 0.71
N VAL A 170 24.26 -28.06 1.11
CA VAL A 170 24.27 -26.87 0.25
C VAL A 170 25.69 -26.34 0.13
N PHE A 171 26.16 -26.08 -1.08
CA PHE A 171 27.47 -25.47 -1.30
C PHE A 171 27.42 -23.96 -1.05
N CYS A 172 28.19 -23.48 -0.08
CA CYS A 172 28.28 -22.06 0.25
C CYS A 172 29.32 -21.39 -0.67
N LYS A 173 28.86 -20.56 -1.61
CA LYS A 173 29.75 -19.85 -2.56
C LYS A 173 30.76 -18.91 -1.87
N ARG A 174 30.39 -18.32 -0.72
CA ARG A 174 31.26 -17.39 0.02
C ARG A 174 32.44 -18.09 0.70
N SER A 175 32.19 -19.20 1.39
CA SER A 175 33.22 -19.95 2.11
C SER A 175 33.85 -21.09 1.27
N LYS A 176 33.34 -21.35 0.07
CA LYS A 176 33.72 -22.48 -0.81
C LYS A 176 33.62 -23.85 -0.13
N GLN A 177 32.67 -24.01 0.80
CA GLN A 177 32.49 -25.24 1.58
C GLN A 177 31.06 -25.75 1.49
N TRP A 178 30.90 -27.06 1.65
CA TRP A 178 29.58 -27.68 1.81
C TRP A 178 29.09 -27.51 3.24
N VAL A 179 27.88 -26.96 3.40
CA VAL A 179 27.23 -26.78 4.71
C VAL A 179 25.95 -27.59 4.79
N LEU A 180 25.68 -28.15 5.97
CA LEU A 180 24.43 -28.84 6.26
C LEU A 180 23.37 -27.83 6.71
N LYS A 181 22.17 -27.91 6.12
CA LYS A 181 21.00 -27.15 6.53
C LYS A 181 19.90 -28.11 7.01
N LYS A 182 19.32 -27.83 8.18
CA LYS A 182 18.21 -28.63 8.73
C LYS A 182 17.01 -28.60 7.77
N ILE A 183 16.42 -29.76 7.51
CA ILE A 183 15.15 -29.87 6.76
C ILE A 183 14.02 -29.94 7.78
N PHE A 184 13.01 -29.09 7.65
CA PHE A 184 11.87 -29.04 8.58
C PHE A 184 10.62 -29.68 7.98
N THR A 185 9.75 -30.23 8.81
CA THR A 185 8.45 -30.78 8.37
C THR A 185 7.62 -29.72 7.64
N PRO A 186 6.82 -30.06 6.61
CA PRO A 186 5.94 -29.10 5.93
C PRO A 186 5.09 -28.29 6.92
N HIS A 187 4.77 -27.05 6.56
CA HIS A 187 3.92 -26.20 7.39
C HIS A 187 2.50 -26.77 7.43
N THR A 188 1.92 -26.94 8.61
CA THR A 188 0.50 -27.26 8.77
C THR A 188 -0.26 -25.95 8.97
N THR A 189 -1.08 -25.55 8.00
CA THR A 189 -1.91 -24.34 8.07
C THR A 189 -3.27 -24.58 8.73
N GLN A 190 -3.55 -25.79 9.24
CA GLN A 190 -4.87 -26.18 9.79
C GLN A 190 -5.38 -25.24 10.91
N TYR A 191 -4.47 -24.66 11.69
CA TYR A 191 -4.84 -23.72 12.75
C TYR A 191 -5.32 -22.36 12.20
N LEU A 192 -4.91 -21.97 10.98
CA LEU A 192 -5.34 -20.73 10.33
C LEU A 192 -6.84 -20.76 10.04
N ASP A 193 -7.32 -21.87 9.48
CA ASP A 193 -8.75 -22.05 9.20
C ASP A 193 -9.57 -21.98 10.49
N THR A 194 -9.04 -22.58 11.57
CA THR A 194 -9.67 -22.52 12.90
C THR A 194 -9.71 -21.09 13.43
N LEU A 195 -8.63 -20.32 13.27
CA LEU A 195 -8.54 -18.92 13.70
C LEU A 195 -9.47 -18.01 12.88
N ILE A 196 -9.48 -18.16 11.56
CA ILE A 196 -10.34 -17.41 10.65
C ILE A 196 -11.81 -17.68 10.99
N ASN A 197 -12.20 -18.97 11.14
CA ASN A 197 -13.57 -19.33 11.52
C ASN A 197 -13.96 -18.71 12.87
N ARG A 198 -13.09 -18.78 13.89
CA ARG A 198 -13.35 -18.14 15.19
C ARG A 198 -13.51 -16.61 15.10
N VAL A 199 -12.73 -15.94 14.25
CA VAL A 199 -12.87 -14.49 14.02
C VAL A 199 -14.20 -14.20 13.32
N MET A 200 -14.59 -14.99 12.32
CA MET A 200 -15.85 -14.84 11.60
C MET A 200 -17.06 -15.10 12.51
N ASP A 201 -17.01 -16.15 13.34
CA ASP A 201 -18.05 -16.48 14.32
C ASP A 201 -18.21 -15.35 15.35
N ARG A 202 -17.09 -14.83 15.87
CA ARG A 202 -17.10 -13.69 16.78
C ARG A 202 -17.68 -12.44 16.10
N ARG A 203 -17.41 -12.23 14.81
CA ARG A 203 -17.99 -11.09 14.08
C ARG A 203 -19.46 -11.24 13.73
N ARG A 204 -19.96 -12.47 13.59
CA ARG A 204 -21.38 -12.78 13.35
C ARG A 204 -22.21 -12.82 14.63
N ASN A 205 -21.57 -12.83 15.80
CA ASN A 205 -22.26 -12.90 17.08
C ASN A 205 -23.09 -11.61 17.32
N PRO A 206 -24.42 -11.70 17.41
CA PRO A 206 -25.29 -10.53 17.57
C PRO A 206 -25.12 -9.83 18.93
N ASN A 207 -24.50 -10.50 19.91
CA ASN A 207 -24.29 -9.96 21.26
C ASN A 207 -22.98 -9.16 21.41
N ILE A 208 -22.21 -8.99 20.32
CA ILE A 208 -20.95 -8.24 20.35
C ILE A 208 -21.18 -6.83 19.78
N PHE A 209 -21.12 -5.84 20.66
CA PHE A 209 -21.20 -4.44 20.28
C PHE A 209 -19.84 -3.95 19.75
N PHE A 210 -19.78 -3.62 18.46
CA PHE A 210 -18.60 -3.04 17.85
C PHE A 210 -18.56 -1.52 18.07
N LYS A 211 -17.38 -0.98 18.42
CA LYS A 211 -17.19 0.47 18.63
C LYS A 211 -17.44 1.34 17.39
N VAL A 212 -17.43 0.76 16.19
CA VAL A 212 -17.63 1.48 14.92
C VAL A 212 -18.77 0.80 14.16
N GLN A 213 -19.82 1.56 13.79
CA GLN A 213 -21.02 1.02 13.11
C GLN A 213 -20.69 0.33 11.77
N THR A 214 -19.66 0.76 11.04
CA THR A 214 -19.20 0.09 9.79
C THR A 214 -18.54 -1.27 10.01
N SER A 215 -18.36 -1.70 11.27
CA SER A 215 -17.76 -3.00 11.62
C SER A 215 -18.77 -4.15 11.63
N SER A 216 -20.08 -3.87 11.56
CA SER A 216 -21.09 -4.92 11.42
C SER A 216 -21.00 -5.55 10.04
N LEU A 217 -20.88 -6.88 10.01
CA LEU A 217 -20.77 -7.76 8.84
C LEU A 217 -22.06 -7.80 7.97
N ALA A 218 -22.69 -6.66 7.71
CA ALA A 218 -23.80 -6.59 6.76
C ALA A 218 -23.33 -6.70 5.28
N LEU A 219 -22.04 -6.88 5.04
CA LEU A 219 -21.53 -7.21 3.71
C LEU A 219 -21.61 -8.73 3.52
N GLN A 220 -22.54 -9.18 2.68
CA GLN A 220 -22.50 -10.52 2.12
C GLN A 220 -21.11 -10.74 1.52
N GLN A 221 -20.39 -11.73 2.04
CA GLN A 221 -19.13 -12.14 1.46
C GLN A 221 -19.43 -12.62 0.04
N PRO A 222 -18.91 -11.97 -1.01
CA PRO A 222 -19.18 -12.39 -2.37
C PRO A 222 -18.66 -13.82 -2.52
N ALA A 223 -19.45 -14.68 -3.17
CA ALA A 223 -19.01 -16.01 -3.56
C ALA A 223 -17.90 -15.86 -4.62
N LEU A 224 -16.66 -15.82 -4.17
CA LEU A 224 -15.51 -15.73 -5.06
C LEU A 224 -15.33 -17.10 -5.75
N PRO A 225 -15.16 -17.14 -7.08
CA PRO A 225 -14.83 -18.37 -7.76
C PRO A 225 -13.49 -18.91 -7.23
N PRO A 226 -13.31 -20.24 -7.15
CA PRO A 226 -12.09 -20.86 -6.63
C PRO A 226 -10.83 -20.50 -7.43
N ASN A 227 -10.98 -19.91 -8.62
CA ASN A 227 -9.89 -19.43 -9.44
C ASN A 227 -10.22 -18.03 -9.99
N ILE A 228 -9.29 -17.09 -9.83
CA ILE A 228 -9.35 -15.75 -10.43
C ILE A 228 -8.79 -15.69 -11.86
N ALA A 229 -8.18 -16.79 -12.33
CA ALA A 229 -7.66 -16.85 -13.68
C ALA A 229 -8.83 -16.92 -14.68
N PRO A 230 -8.83 -16.08 -15.74
CA PRO A 230 -9.87 -16.07 -16.76
C PRO A 230 -9.84 -17.31 -17.66
N VAL A 231 -8.79 -18.13 -17.57
CA VAL A 231 -8.58 -19.34 -18.36
C VAL A 231 -8.46 -20.54 -17.45
N ALA A 232 -9.05 -21.66 -17.87
CA ALA A 232 -8.90 -22.93 -17.18
C ALA A 232 -7.42 -23.27 -16.99
N LYS A 233 -7.08 -23.75 -15.79
CA LYS A 233 -5.72 -24.16 -15.47
C LYS A 233 -5.31 -25.28 -16.44
N PRO A 234 -4.26 -25.11 -17.26
CA PRO A 234 -3.81 -26.16 -18.16
C PRO A 234 -3.34 -27.38 -17.35
N SER A 235 -3.37 -28.56 -17.96
CA SER A 235 -2.79 -29.75 -17.34
C SER A 235 -1.31 -29.52 -17.05
N LYS A 236 -0.81 -30.16 -16.01
CA LYS A 236 0.59 -29.99 -15.58
C LYS A 236 1.54 -30.40 -16.71
N GLU A 237 1.17 -31.44 -17.43
CA GLU A 237 1.89 -32.01 -18.57
C GLU A 237 1.95 -31.00 -19.73
N SER A 238 0.82 -30.36 -20.08
CA SER A 238 0.75 -29.34 -21.14
C SER A 238 1.51 -28.07 -20.76
N ALA A 239 1.44 -27.65 -19.50
CA ALA A 239 2.17 -26.48 -19.00
C ALA A 239 3.69 -26.70 -18.99
N ILE A 240 4.16 -27.92 -18.70
CA ILE A 240 5.58 -28.29 -18.77
C ILE A 240 6.03 -28.38 -20.23
N ALA A 241 5.21 -28.97 -21.11
CA ALA A 241 5.55 -29.09 -22.54
C ALA A 241 5.64 -27.73 -23.25
N SER A 242 4.83 -26.75 -22.81
CA SER A 242 4.87 -25.37 -23.31
C SER A 242 5.89 -24.48 -22.58
N PHE A 243 6.58 -24.99 -21.56
CA PHE A 243 7.57 -24.22 -20.81
C PHE A 243 8.88 -24.10 -21.60
N GLN A 244 9.13 -22.93 -22.17
CA GLN A 244 10.42 -22.58 -22.76
C GLN A 244 11.26 -21.77 -21.77
N SER A 245 12.41 -22.33 -21.38
CA SER A 245 13.45 -21.61 -20.64
C SER A 245 14.04 -20.53 -21.54
N ARG A 246 14.17 -19.28 -21.04
CA ARG A 246 14.89 -18.19 -21.75
C ARG A 246 16.42 -18.31 -21.64
N PHE A 247 16.91 -19.50 -21.35
CA PHE A 247 18.31 -19.90 -21.36
C PHE A 247 18.40 -21.24 -22.07
#